data_AF-A0A2E7RQ68-F1
#
_entry.id   AF-A0A2E7RQ68-F1
#
_cell.length_a   1.000
_cell.length_b   1.000
_cell.length_c   1.000
_cell.angle_alpha   90.00
_cell.angle_beta   90.00
_cell.angle_gamma   90.00
#
_symmetry.space_group_name_H-M   'P 1'
#
loop_
_entity.id
_entity.type
_entity.pdbx_description
1 polymer ?
#
loop_
_entity_poly.entity_id
_entity_poly.type
_entity_poly.pdbx_seq_one_letter_code
_entity_poly.pdbx_strand_id
1 'polypeptide(L)'
;MKFIAHRGLFQGPDKDKENNPDQIREALGKGFDVEINLRCDESNNLFLGHDYNQYPISKDFLLDSIDRFWIHCKDLEALNHINLFQDANYFWHQEDDYTLTSKNFVWVYPGKKLLKNSILVMPEWDMEVSKIKLDKEIFGVCSDYVLELRESNS
;
A
#
# COMPACT_ATOMS: atom_id res chain seq x y z
N MET A 1 -0.72 12.48 -9.60
CA MET A 1 -0.73 11.99 -8.20
C MET A 1 -1.26 10.56 -8.20
N LYS A 2 -0.67 9.67 -7.41
CA LYS A 2 -1.17 8.31 -7.19
C LYS A 2 -2.17 8.27 -6.02
N PHE A 3 -3.24 7.52 -6.20
CA PHE A 3 -4.19 7.18 -5.13
C PHE A 3 -4.01 5.70 -4.83
N ILE A 4 -3.56 5.38 -3.62
CA ILE A 4 -3.11 4.06 -3.20
C ILE A 4 -4.08 3.53 -2.13
N ALA A 5 -4.85 2.51 -2.45
CA ALA A 5 -5.77 1.87 -1.51
C ALA A 5 -4.95 1.12 -0.45
N HIS A 6 -5.01 1.56 0.80
CA HIS A 6 -4.29 0.93 1.90
C HIS A 6 -4.88 -0.46 2.16
N ARG A 7 -4.06 -1.52 2.04
CA ARG A 7 -4.49 -2.92 2.14
C ARG A 7 -5.62 -3.28 1.18
N GLY A 8 -5.77 -2.55 0.08
CA GLY A 8 -6.89 -2.69 -0.86
C GLY A 8 -8.19 -1.95 -0.47
N LEU A 9 -8.24 -1.28 0.68
CA LEU A 9 -9.40 -0.52 1.13
C LEU A 9 -9.48 0.84 0.45
N PHE A 10 -10.67 1.21 -0.04
CA PHE A 10 -10.90 2.49 -0.73
C PHE A 10 -12.18 3.24 -0.30
N GLN A 11 -12.97 2.68 0.64
CA GLN A 11 -14.18 3.30 1.21
C GLN A 11 -14.23 3.20 2.75
N GLY A 12 -13.06 3.27 3.38
CA GLY A 12 -12.89 3.20 4.83
C GLY A 12 -12.37 1.85 5.34
N PRO A 13 -12.03 1.80 6.64
CA PRO A 13 -11.42 0.64 7.28
C PRO A 13 -12.41 -0.52 7.36
N ASP A 14 -11.96 -1.72 6.98
CA ASP A 14 -12.76 -2.94 7.07
C ASP A 14 -11.81 -4.14 7.27
N LYS A 15 -11.81 -4.70 8.49
CA LYS A 15 -10.90 -5.79 8.89
C LYS A 15 -11.16 -7.09 8.13
N ASP A 16 -12.36 -7.29 7.62
CA ASP A 16 -12.71 -8.51 6.88
C ASP A 16 -12.31 -8.41 5.40
N LYS A 17 -11.95 -7.20 4.95
CA LYS A 17 -11.57 -6.91 3.56
C LYS A 17 -10.12 -6.48 3.39
N GLU A 18 -9.44 -6.02 4.44
CA GLU A 18 -8.02 -5.66 4.32
C GLU A 18 -7.20 -6.85 3.82
N ASN A 19 -6.28 -6.61 2.88
CA ASN A 19 -5.45 -7.62 2.23
C ASN A 19 -6.21 -8.74 1.49
N ASN A 20 -7.55 -8.67 1.39
CA ASN A 20 -8.34 -9.67 0.68
C ASN A 20 -8.08 -9.58 -0.83
N PRO A 21 -7.71 -10.68 -1.52
CA PRO A 21 -7.42 -10.66 -2.95
C PRO A 21 -8.54 -10.10 -3.83
N ASP A 22 -9.81 -10.32 -3.49
CA ASP A 22 -10.94 -9.83 -4.27
C ASP A 22 -11.16 -8.32 -4.06
N GLN A 23 -11.00 -7.84 -2.82
CA GLN A 23 -11.02 -6.41 -2.51
C GLN A 23 -9.89 -5.67 -3.24
N ILE A 24 -8.69 -6.25 -3.26
CA ILE A 24 -7.53 -5.71 -3.99
C ILE A 24 -7.81 -5.63 -5.49
N ARG A 25 -8.38 -6.69 -6.09
CA ARG A 25 -8.78 -6.68 -7.51
C ARG A 25 -9.82 -5.60 -7.79
N GLU A 26 -10.78 -5.39 -6.90
CA GLU A 26 -11.78 -4.33 -7.04
C GLU A 26 -11.12 -2.94 -7.01
N ALA A 27 -10.22 -2.69 -6.06
CA ALA A 27 -9.47 -1.43 -5.96
C ALA A 27 -8.66 -1.15 -7.25
N LEU A 28 -7.94 -2.17 -7.74
CA LEU A 28 -7.21 -2.11 -9.00
C LEU A 28 -8.15 -1.83 -10.19
N GLY A 29 -9.32 -2.48 -10.25
CA GLY A 29 -10.33 -2.27 -11.29
C GLY A 29 -10.91 -0.85 -11.29
N LYS A 30 -10.95 -0.18 -10.14
CA LYS A 30 -11.35 1.24 -10.01
C LYS A 30 -10.23 2.23 -10.35
N GLY A 31 -9.07 1.74 -10.77
CA GLY A 31 -7.93 2.58 -11.19
C GLY A 31 -7.02 3.06 -10.06
N PHE A 32 -7.12 2.48 -8.86
CA PHE A 32 -6.21 2.78 -7.74
C PHE A 32 -4.94 1.92 -7.81
N ASP A 33 -3.82 2.47 -7.36
CA ASP A 33 -2.70 1.62 -6.93
C ASP A 33 -3.08 1.00 -5.57
N VAL A 34 -2.37 -0.02 -5.10
CA VAL A 34 -2.74 -0.73 -3.86
C VAL A 34 -1.51 -1.01 -3.00
N GLU A 35 -1.59 -0.66 -1.73
CA GLU A 35 -0.65 -1.18 -0.73
C GLU A 35 -1.10 -2.56 -0.26
N ILE A 36 -0.17 -3.50 -0.18
CA ILE A 36 -0.42 -4.87 0.27
C ILE A 36 0.61 -5.29 1.31
N ASN A 37 0.17 -6.08 2.28
CA ASN A 37 1.05 -6.69 3.28
C ASN A 37 1.45 -8.08 2.77
N LEU A 38 2.68 -8.23 2.31
CA LEU A 38 3.20 -9.49 1.79
C LEU A 38 3.93 -10.26 2.89
N ARG A 39 3.62 -11.56 2.93
CA ARG A 39 4.24 -12.55 3.81
C ARG A 39 4.68 -13.76 3.01
N CYS A 40 5.70 -14.44 3.51
CA CYS A 40 6.17 -15.69 2.94
C CYS A 40 6.44 -16.70 4.05
N ASP A 41 6.03 -17.95 3.87
CA ASP A 41 6.40 -19.02 4.79
C ASP A 41 7.76 -19.64 4.43
N GLU A 42 8.27 -20.50 5.31
CA GLU A 42 9.55 -21.22 5.12
C GLU A 42 9.55 -22.15 3.90
N SER A 43 8.38 -22.51 3.39
CA SER A 43 8.21 -23.32 2.17
C SER A 43 8.11 -22.48 0.89
N ASN A 44 8.33 -21.17 0.99
CA ASN A 44 8.20 -20.19 -0.09
C ASN A 44 6.76 -19.99 -0.61
N ASN A 45 5.74 -20.33 0.17
CA ASN A 45 4.37 -19.98 -0.18
C ASN A 45 4.09 -18.52 0.18
N LEU A 46 3.37 -17.82 -0.70
CA LEU A 46 3.07 -16.40 -0.57
C LEU A 46 1.70 -16.19 0.03
N PHE A 47 1.61 -15.21 0.93
CA PHE A 47 0.36 -14.82 1.58
C PHE A 47 0.22 -13.31 1.62
N LEU A 48 -1.02 -12.84 1.61
CA LEU A 48 -1.37 -11.49 2.02
C LEU A 48 -1.90 -11.51 3.45
N GLY A 49 -1.52 -10.51 4.26
CA GLY A 49 -2.06 -10.35 5.62
C GLY A 49 -1.19 -9.47 6.53
N HIS A 50 -1.84 -8.65 7.37
CA HIS A 50 -1.13 -7.73 8.26
C HIS A 50 -0.47 -8.44 9.44
N ASP A 51 -1.21 -9.29 10.16
CA ASP A 51 -0.76 -9.90 11.41
C ASP A 51 -0.23 -11.34 11.23
N TYR A 52 -0.79 -12.08 10.27
CA TYR A 52 -0.46 -13.48 9.99
C TYR A 52 -0.66 -13.83 8.52
N ASN A 53 -0.26 -15.03 8.12
CA ASN A 53 -0.46 -15.58 6.78
C ASN A 53 -1.95 -15.86 6.53
N GLN A 54 -2.69 -14.86 6.05
CA GLN A 54 -4.16 -14.91 5.98
C GLN A 54 -4.67 -15.43 4.63
N TYR A 55 -4.28 -14.81 3.53
CA TYR A 55 -4.76 -15.16 2.19
C TYR A 55 -3.64 -15.73 1.33
N PRO A 56 -3.63 -17.05 1.04
CA PRO A 56 -2.65 -17.62 0.13
C PRO A 56 -2.84 -17.05 -1.27
N ILE A 57 -1.74 -16.69 -1.92
CA ILE A 57 -1.73 -16.16 -3.28
C ILE A 57 -0.72 -16.89 -4.16
N SER A 58 -0.98 -16.91 -5.46
CA SER A 58 0.02 -17.36 -6.43
C SER A 58 1.01 -16.23 -6.73
N LYS A 59 2.17 -16.58 -7.29
CA LYS A 59 3.09 -15.60 -7.85
C LYS A 59 2.45 -14.76 -8.95
N ASP A 60 1.57 -15.35 -9.76
CA ASP A 60 0.87 -14.67 -10.85
C ASP A 60 0.01 -13.52 -10.33
N PHE A 61 -0.61 -13.66 -9.15
CA PHE A 61 -1.35 -12.56 -8.51
C PHE A 61 -0.51 -11.29 -8.37
N LEU A 62 0.76 -11.43 -7.97
CA LEU A 62 1.68 -10.29 -7.86
C LEU A 62 2.06 -9.77 -9.25
N LEU A 63 2.39 -10.66 -10.18
CA LEU A 63 2.89 -10.30 -11.51
C LEU A 63 1.84 -9.58 -12.37
N ASP A 64 0.56 -9.95 -12.23
CA ASP A 64 -0.56 -9.38 -13.00
C ASP A 64 -0.74 -7.87 -12.77
N SER A 65 -0.22 -7.32 -11.67
CA SER A 65 -0.36 -5.90 -11.32
C SER A 65 0.86 -5.35 -10.56
N ILE A 66 2.05 -5.91 -10.83
CA ILE A 66 3.28 -5.64 -10.07
C ILE A 66 3.68 -4.16 -10.07
N ASP A 67 3.36 -3.43 -11.14
CA ASP A 67 3.63 -2.01 -11.33
C ASP A 67 2.68 -1.10 -10.54
N ARG A 68 1.58 -1.66 -10.02
CA ARG A 68 0.54 -0.96 -9.26
C ARG A 68 0.53 -1.34 -7.78
N PHE A 69 1.37 -2.29 -7.37
CA PHE A 69 1.51 -2.67 -5.97
C PHE A 69 2.58 -1.85 -5.23
N TRP A 70 2.24 -1.50 -4.00
CA TRP A 70 3.13 -0.96 -2.98
C TRP A 70 3.28 -2.02 -1.89
N ILE A 71 4.38 -2.78 -1.93
CA ILE A 71 4.48 -4.04 -1.20
C ILE A 71 5.16 -3.83 0.15
N HIS A 72 4.38 -3.80 1.23
CA HIS A 72 4.88 -3.82 2.59
C HIS A 72 5.26 -5.25 2.97
N CYS A 73 6.55 -5.55 3.04
CA CYS A 73 7.04 -6.85 3.51
C CYS A 73 6.89 -6.94 5.04
N LYS A 74 6.27 -8.01 5.53
CA LYS A 74 6.01 -8.19 6.97
C LYS A 74 6.89 -9.22 7.66
N ASP A 75 7.69 -9.95 6.89
CA ASP A 75 8.67 -10.93 7.34
C ASP A 75 9.88 -11.00 6.39
N LEU A 76 11.00 -11.50 6.92
CA LEU A 76 12.29 -11.51 6.21
C LEU A 76 12.18 -12.35 4.95
N GLU A 77 11.39 -13.41 5.01
CA GLU A 77 11.09 -14.33 3.93
C GLU A 77 10.41 -13.59 2.77
N ALA A 78 9.39 -12.76 3.03
CA ALA A 78 8.75 -11.94 2.01
C ALA A 78 9.73 -10.95 1.37
N LEU A 79 10.56 -10.29 2.18
CA LEU A 79 11.57 -9.35 1.69
C LEU A 79 12.60 -10.04 0.78
N ASN A 80 13.11 -11.21 1.20
CA ASN A 80 14.04 -12.01 0.41
C ASN A 80 13.41 -12.49 -0.90
N HIS A 81 12.13 -12.88 -0.85
CA HIS A 81 11.40 -13.35 -2.02
C HIS A 81 11.17 -12.23 -3.04
N ILE A 82 10.62 -11.09 -2.61
CA ILE A 82 10.23 -10.01 -3.53
C ILE A 82 11.43 -9.25 -4.11
N ASN A 83 12.57 -9.22 -3.42
CA ASN A 83 13.81 -8.61 -3.92
C ASN A 83 14.32 -9.25 -5.22
N LEU A 84 13.85 -10.47 -5.57
CA LEU A 84 14.17 -11.12 -6.84
C LEU A 84 13.36 -10.57 -8.04
N PHE A 85 12.38 -9.71 -7.79
CA PHE A 85 11.46 -9.17 -8.80
C PHE A 85 11.86 -7.74 -9.13
N GLN A 86 12.55 -7.54 -10.26
CA GLN A 86 13.13 -6.24 -10.63
C GLN A 86 12.10 -5.11 -10.75
N ASP A 87 10.88 -5.43 -11.21
CA ASP A 87 9.82 -4.44 -11.41
C ASP A 87 8.98 -4.18 -10.15
N ALA A 88 9.23 -4.88 -9.04
CA ALA A 88 8.48 -4.73 -7.80
C ALA A 88 8.85 -3.45 -7.05
N ASN A 89 7.83 -2.76 -6.53
CA ASN A 89 8.01 -1.68 -5.56
C ASN A 89 7.69 -2.20 -4.16
N TYR A 90 8.71 -2.45 -3.36
CA TYR A 90 8.57 -3.03 -2.03
C TYR A 90 9.33 -2.24 -0.98
N PHE A 91 8.94 -2.39 0.26
CA PHE A 91 9.56 -1.73 1.40
C PHE A 91 9.30 -2.52 2.68
N TRP A 92 10.13 -2.25 3.68
CA TRP A 92 9.93 -2.69 5.04
C TRP A 92 9.82 -1.44 5.92
N HIS A 93 8.83 -1.39 6.78
CA HIS A 93 8.78 -0.43 7.87
C HIS A 93 7.94 -0.93 9.03
N GLN A 94 8.13 -0.32 10.18
CA GLN A 94 7.23 -0.45 11.31
C GLN A 94 6.72 0.95 11.68
N GLU A 95 7.45 1.64 12.54
CA GLU A 95 7.13 3.00 13.01
C GLU A 95 8.20 4.01 12.56
N ASP A 96 8.90 3.70 11.47
CA ASP A 96 9.91 4.56 10.88
C ASP A 96 9.26 5.84 10.33
N ASP A 97 9.74 7.01 10.76
CA ASP A 97 9.22 8.31 10.32
C ASP A 97 9.24 8.47 8.79
N TYR A 98 10.28 7.92 8.14
CA TYR A 98 10.48 7.96 6.70
C TYR A 98 11.08 6.64 6.21
N THR A 99 10.39 5.96 5.31
CA THR A 99 10.86 4.72 4.68
C THR A 99 11.11 4.94 3.21
N LEU A 100 12.23 4.41 2.69
CA LEU A 100 12.48 4.39 1.25
C LEU A 100 11.98 3.07 0.66
N THR A 101 11.23 3.14 -0.45
CA THR A 101 10.89 1.94 -1.22
C THR A 101 12.02 1.53 -2.16
N SER A 102 11.98 0.30 -2.68
CA SER A 102 12.94 -0.21 -3.67
C SER A 102 13.00 0.65 -4.95
N LYS A 103 11.94 1.42 -5.25
CA LYS A 103 11.88 2.41 -6.35
C LYS A 103 12.18 3.84 -5.92
N ASN A 104 12.77 4.05 -4.75
CA ASN A 104 13.19 5.35 -4.21
C ASN A 104 12.04 6.34 -3.90
N PHE A 105 10.83 5.86 -3.66
CA PHE A 105 9.77 6.71 -3.10
C PHE A 105 9.92 6.80 -1.59
N VAL A 106 9.68 7.98 -1.02
CA VAL A 106 9.65 8.13 0.44
C VAL A 106 8.22 7.92 0.93
N TRP A 107 8.01 6.88 1.71
CA TRP A 107 6.79 6.57 2.44
C TRP A 107 6.84 7.30 3.79
N VAL A 108 6.02 8.35 3.95
CA VAL A 108 6.08 9.23 5.12
C VAL A 108 5.07 8.76 6.15
N TYR A 109 5.55 8.48 7.37
CA TYR A 109 4.68 8.05 8.46
C TYR A 109 3.61 9.11 8.79
N PRO A 110 2.40 8.71 9.22
CA PRO A 110 1.33 9.64 9.58
C PRO A 110 1.81 10.74 10.57
N GLY A 111 1.30 11.95 10.41
CA GLY A 111 1.67 13.12 11.22
C GLY A 111 3.06 13.70 10.98
N LYS A 112 3.90 13.12 10.10
CA LYS A 112 5.24 13.63 9.80
C LYS A 112 5.23 14.65 8.66
N LYS A 113 6.29 15.45 8.61
CA LYS A 113 6.44 16.49 7.58
C LYS A 113 6.66 15.85 6.22
N LEU A 114 5.81 16.17 5.26
CA LEU A 114 5.93 15.69 3.89
C LEU A 114 7.20 16.20 3.19
N LEU A 115 7.71 15.38 2.28
CA LEU A 115 8.78 15.73 1.35
C LEU A 115 8.19 15.86 -0.05
N LYS A 116 8.88 16.60 -0.92
CA LYS A 116 8.53 16.65 -2.33
C LYS A 116 8.60 15.25 -2.95
N ASN A 117 7.62 14.89 -3.77
CA ASN A 117 7.48 13.58 -4.40
C ASN A 117 7.39 12.40 -3.41
N SER A 118 6.97 12.62 -2.16
CA SER A 118 6.74 11.54 -1.19
C SER A 118 5.31 10.99 -1.25
N ILE A 119 5.06 9.92 -0.50
CA ILE A 119 3.72 9.36 -0.25
C ILE A 119 3.22 9.87 1.09
N LEU A 120 2.04 10.48 1.10
CA LEU A 120 1.28 10.80 2.31
C LEU A 120 0.51 9.55 2.74
N VAL A 121 0.74 9.07 3.97
CA VAL A 121 0.15 7.80 4.43
C VAL A 121 -0.85 8.08 5.54
N MET A 122 -2.01 7.43 5.46
CA MET A 122 -3.11 7.48 6.43
C MET A 122 -3.40 8.87 7.01
N PRO A 123 -3.57 9.92 6.16
CA PRO A 123 -3.87 11.27 6.64
C PRO A 123 -5.16 11.35 7.49
N GLU A 124 -6.07 10.39 7.32
CA GLU A 124 -7.28 10.24 8.12
C GLU A 124 -7.04 9.96 9.61
N TRP A 125 -5.82 9.59 10.02
CA TRP A 125 -5.48 9.40 11.43
C TRP A 125 -5.31 10.74 12.18
N ASP A 126 -4.92 11.79 11.46
CA ASP A 126 -4.65 13.11 12.03
C ASP A 126 -5.75 14.14 11.69
N MET A 127 -6.59 13.86 10.69
CA MET A 127 -7.58 14.80 10.17
C MET A 127 -8.82 14.08 9.62
N GLU A 128 -10.00 14.67 9.78
CA GLU A 128 -11.21 14.17 9.10
C GLU A 128 -11.03 14.17 7.57
N VAL A 129 -11.46 13.08 6.90
CA VAL A 129 -11.27 12.88 5.45
C VAL A 129 -11.72 14.09 4.63
N SER A 130 -12.91 14.64 4.93
CA SER A 130 -13.47 15.82 4.26
C SER A 130 -12.64 17.10 4.35
N LYS A 131 -11.69 17.18 5.29
CA LYS A 131 -10.82 18.35 5.51
C LYS A 131 -9.45 18.17 4.85
N ILE A 132 -9.12 16.97 4.38
CA ILE A 132 -7.82 16.65 3.77
C ILE A 132 -7.73 17.36 2.42
N LYS A 133 -6.69 18.20 2.28
CA LYS A 133 -6.34 18.86 1.03
C LYS A 133 -5.02 18.31 0.54
N LEU A 134 -5.02 17.72 -0.64
CA LEU A 134 -3.81 17.10 -1.20
C LEU A 134 -2.92 18.17 -1.83
N ASP A 135 -1.67 18.22 -1.40
CA ASP A 135 -0.65 19.09 -1.99
C ASP A 135 -0.25 18.56 -3.38
N LYS A 136 -0.07 19.44 -4.37
CA LYS A 136 0.38 19.04 -5.71
C LYS A 136 1.84 18.56 -5.74
N GLU A 137 2.61 18.85 -4.69
CA GLU A 137 4.02 18.43 -4.60
C GLU A 137 4.23 17.00 -4.09
N ILE A 138 3.21 16.32 -3.54
CA ILE A 138 3.33 14.89 -3.19
C ILE A 138 3.17 14.01 -4.42
N PHE A 139 3.82 12.85 -4.41
CA PHE A 139 3.67 11.87 -5.49
C PHE A 139 2.34 11.14 -5.40
N GLY A 140 1.90 10.79 -4.19
CA GLY A 140 0.65 10.08 -3.97
C GLY A 140 0.18 10.09 -2.52
N VAL A 141 -1.01 9.53 -2.31
CA VAL A 141 -1.64 9.34 -1.00
C VAL A 141 -2.04 7.88 -0.84
N CYS A 142 -1.72 7.28 0.30
CA CYS A 142 -2.16 5.95 0.72
C CYS A 142 -3.17 6.09 1.86
N SER A 143 -4.38 5.56 1.69
CA SER A 143 -5.49 5.77 2.62
C SER A 143 -6.53 4.65 2.48
N ASP A 144 -7.30 4.42 3.54
CA ASP A 144 -8.49 3.56 3.48
C ASP A 144 -9.64 4.26 2.69
N TYR A 145 -9.58 5.58 2.52
CA TYR A 145 -10.64 6.42 1.92
C TYR A 145 -10.25 7.03 0.56
N VAL A 146 -9.38 6.36 -0.21
CA VAL A 146 -8.87 6.93 -1.47
C VAL A 146 -9.95 7.28 -2.51
N LEU A 147 -11.14 6.67 -2.47
CA LEU A 147 -12.24 7.07 -3.34
C LEU A 147 -12.73 8.49 -3.04
N GLU A 148 -13.03 8.78 -1.78
CA GLU A 148 -13.48 10.12 -1.34
C GLU A 148 -12.39 11.17 -1.57
N LEU A 149 -11.13 10.83 -1.29
CA LEU A 149 -9.99 11.72 -1.54
C LEU A 149 -9.84 12.05 -3.02
N ARG A 150 -10.01 11.06 -3.90
CA ARG A 150 -9.95 11.27 -5.35
C ARG A 150 -11.06 12.19 -5.81
N GLU A 151 -12.31 11.92 -5.40
CA GLU A 151 -13.48 12.71 -5.82
C GLU A 151 -13.44 14.15 -5.33
N SER A 152 -12.98 14.39 -4.10
CA SER A 152 -12.89 15.73 -3.49
C SER A 152 -11.69 16.57 -3.97
N ASN A 153 -10.68 15.94 -4.58
CA ASN A 153 -9.48 16.61 -5.09
C ASN A 153 -9.32 16.46 -6.63
N SER A 154 -10.40 16.10 -7.32
CA SER A 154 -10.48 16.04 -8.79
C SER A 154 -10.62 17.42 -9.44
#